data_AF-A0A0M8MT09-F1
#
_entry.id   AF-A0A0M8MT09-F1
#
_cell.length_a   1.000
_cell.length_b   1.000
_cell.length_c   1.000
_cell.angle_alpha   90.00
_cell.angle_beta   90.00
_cell.angle_gamma   90.00
#
_symmetry.space_group_name_H-M   'P 1'
#
loop_
_entity.id
_entity.type
_entity.pdbx_description
1 polymer ?
#
loop_
_entity_poly.entity_id
_entity_poly.type
_entity_poly.pdbx_seq_one_letter_code
_entity_poly.pdbx_strand_id
1 'polypeptide(L)'
;MNGRIAVQELLRKSLVHVPTKGFTVAAIRQTLQEYPNVDAAKLDRALAALFPGPDSASTAGPRRLLQAWDNEVLKRMKQEYSNKGTETHAYESTVDWLCERLKHSVPVRSHLLPAFTLLASEPLLGQSPTFIPFLSKTPTIPNPGPVMARAVQIAEDATFATDLVTEKGTEWFTKRSRLAFSYGTAELALVTQPSMTQEQAINLLRRLATTPGAYEFLRQHTQSLRLWVEWGGRGWLGILRSLGL
;
A
#
# COMPACT_ATOMS: atom_id res chain seq x y z
N MET A 1 8.03 11.01 25.01
CA MET A 1 7.34 9.90 24.30
C MET A 1 5.92 10.26 23.81
N ASN A 2 5.23 11.22 24.44
CA ASN A 2 3.83 11.57 24.12
C ASN A 2 3.59 12.06 22.67
N GLY A 3 4.59 12.67 22.02
CA GLY A 3 4.43 13.20 20.66
C GLY A 3 4.12 12.12 19.61
N ARG A 4 4.67 10.91 19.72
CA ARG A 4 4.40 9.84 18.75
C ARG A 4 2.94 9.36 18.80
N ILE A 5 2.40 9.22 20.01
CA ILE A 5 1.01 8.81 20.25
C ILE A 5 0.06 9.89 19.72
N ALA A 6 0.35 11.16 19.99
CA ALA A 6 -0.45 12.27 19.49
C ALA A 6 -0.52 12.29 17.95
N VAL A 7 0.61 12.04 17.26
CA VAL A 7 0.63 11.98 15.79
C VAL A 7 -0.14 10.77 15.26
N GLN A 8 -0.03 9.60 15.89
CA GLN A 8 -0.79 8.42 15.48
C GLN A 8 -2.30 8.66 15.63
N GLU A 9 -2.72 9.28 16.74
CA GLU A 9 -4.13 9.60 16.97
C GLU A 9 -4.64 10.65 15.98
N LEU A 10 -3.82 11.66 15.65
CA LEU A 10 -4.14 12.62 14.58
C LEU A 10 -4.34 11.92 13.24
N LEU A 11 -3.40 11.06 12.83
CA LEU A 11 -3.49 10.32 11.57
C LEU A 11 -4.74 9.43 11.54
N ARG A 12 -5.05 8.75 12.65
CA ARG A 12 -6.26 7.91 12.78
C ARG A 12 -7.53 8.71 12.62
N LYS A 13 -7.64 9.87 13.28
CA LYS A 13 -8.79 10.77 13.12
C LYS A 13 -8.91 11.30 11.68
N SER A 14 -7.78 11.52 11.01
CA SER A 14 -7.74 12.01 9.63
C SER A 14 -8.25 11.01 8.58
N LEU A 15 -8.39 9.73 8.93
CA LEU A 15 -8.85 8.70 7.99
C LEU A 15 -10.27 8.95 7.48
N VAL A 16 -11.11 9.65 8.23
CA VAL A 16 -12.49 10.00 7.81
C VAL A 16 -12.52 10.90 6.56
N HIS A 17 -11.46 11.68 6.34
CA HIS A 17 -11.37 12.59 5.19
C HIS A 17 -10.71 11.97 3.96
N VAL A 18 -10.06 10.81 4.08
CA VAL A 18 -9.33 10.16 2.97
C VAL A 18 -10.23 9.89 1.75
N PRO A 19 -11.49 9.44 1.87
CA PRO A 19 -12.34 9.23 0.69
C PRO A 19 -12.57 10.51 -0.13
N THR A 20 -12.56 11.69 0.50
CA THR A 20 -12.84 12.97 -0.17
C THR A 20 -11.58 13.76 -0.52
N LYS A 21 -10.52 13.69 0.31
CA LYS A 21 -9.29 14.47 0.16
C LYS A 21 -8.07 13.64 -0.25
N GLY A 22 -8.22 12.32 -0.33
CA GLY A 22 -7.15 11.37 -0.59
C GLY A 22 -6.13 11.25 0.52
N PHE A 23 -5.04 10.54 0.24
CA PHE A 23 -3.90 10.39 1.14
C PHE A 23 -3.00 11.62 1.08
N THR A 24 -3.51 12.76 1.54
CA THR A 24 -2.84 14.06 1.40
C THR A 24 -2.72 14.79 2.74
N VAL A 25 -1.82 15.78 2.82
CA VAL A 25 -1.74 16.69 3.97
C VAL A 25 -3.05 17.47 4.16
N ALA A 26 -3.84 17.68 3.10
CA ALA A 26 -5.14 18.34 3.20
C ALA A 26 -6.14 17.54 4.04
N ALA A 27 -6.11 16.21 4.00
CA ALA A 27 -6.94 15.36 4.86
C ALA A 27 -6.57 15.54 6.35
N ILE A 28 -5.27 15.66 6.64
CA ILE A 28 -4.77 15.89 8.00
C ILE A 28 -5.11 17.30 8.47
N ARG A 29 -4.94 18.31 7.58
CA ARG A 29 -5.29 19.70 7.84
C ARG A 29 -6.77 19.85 8.17
N GLN A 30 -7.66 19.19 7.43
CA GLN A 30 -9.10 19.20 7.67
C GLN A 30 -9.43 18.78 9.11
N THR A 31 -8.83 17.68 9.58
CA THR A 31 -8.99 17.18 10.95
C THR A 31 -8.58 18.22 11.99
N LEU A 32 -7.50 18.96 11.75
CA LEU A 32 -7.00 19.98 12.67
C LEU A 32 -7.89 21.24 12.67
N GLN A 33 -8.49 21.58 11.53
CA GLN A 33 -9.42 22.71 11.41
C GLN A 33 -10.75 22.48 12.15
N GLU A 34 -11.11 21.22 12.43
CA GLU A 34 -12.28 20.88 13.23
C GLU A 34 -12.09 21.18 14.74
N TYR A 35 -10.85 21.41 15.19
CA TYR A 35 -10.59 21.83 16.56
C TYR A 35 -10.79 23.35 16.71
N PRO A 36 -11.50 23.81 17.76
CA PRO A 36 -11.70 25.23 17.99
C PRO A 36 -10.36 25.94 18.25
N ASN A 37 -10.23 27.18 17.78
CA ASN A 37 -9.10 28.09 18.03
C ASN A 37 -7.75 27.73 17.36
N VAL A 38 -7.74 26.98 16.26
CA VAL A 38 -6.51 26.72 15.50
C VAL A 38 -6.20 27.88 14.54
N ASP A 39 -5.11 28.59 14.81
CA ASP A 39 -4.55 29.61 13.90
C ASP A 39 -3.97 28.94 12.63
N ALA A 40 -4.53 29.29 11.47
CA ALA A 40 -4.14 28.73 10.17
C ALA A 40 -2.65 28.93 9.85
N ALA A 41 -2.05 30.05 10.25
CA ALA A 41 -0.63 30.31 9.99
C ALA A 41 0.28 29.39 10.83
N LYS A 42 -0.12 29.08 12.07
CA LYS A 42 0.60 28.15 12.95
C LYS A 42 0.40 26.70 12.52
N LEU A 43 -0.74 26.39 11.91
CA LEU A 43 -1.10 25.04 11.46
C LEU A 43 -0.13 24.50 10.41
N ASP A 44 0.18 25.28 9.37
CA ASP A 44 1.07 24.83 8.30
C ASP A 44 2.51 24.60 8.81
N ARG A 45 2.99 25.49 9.69
CA ARG A 45 4.28 25.30 10.35
C ARG A 45 4.28 24.04 11.22
N ALA A 46 3.20 23.77 11.96
CA ALA A 46 3.08 22.57 12.77
C ALA A 46 3.06 21.29 11.90
N LEU A 47 2.32 21.30 10.79
CA LEU A 47 2.28 20.16 9.86
C LEU A 47 3.65 19.88 9.24
N ALA A 48 4.38 20.91 8.81
CA ALA A 48 5.75 20.76 8.31
C ALA A 48 6.71 20.20 9.37
N ALA A 49 6.51 20.56 10.65
CA ALA A 49 7.29 20.03 11.76
C ALA A 49 6.92 18.57 12.11
N LEU A 50 5.64 18.20 12.01
CA LEU A 50 5.15 16.85 12.31
C LEU A 50 5.46 15.83 11.20
N PHE A 51 5.55 16.29 9.95
CA PHE A 51 5.75 15.49 8.75
C PHE A 51 6.91 16.05 7.91
N PRO A 52 8.14 16.01 8.42
CA PRO A 52 9.29 16.57 7.72
C PRO A 52 9.65 15.75 6.48
N GLY A 53 10.28 16.41 5.51
CA GLY A 53 10.80 15.80 4.28
C GLY A 53 9.90 15.98 3.06
N PRO A 54 10.37 15.55 1.87
CA PRO A 54 9.56 15.53 0.66
C PRO A 54 8.39 14.54 0.78
N ASP A 55 7.38 14.64 -0.09
CA ASP A 55 6.21 13.73 -0.09
C ASP A 55 6.56 12.24 -0.25
N SER A 56 7.74 11.94 -0.80
CA SER A 56 8.31 10.60 -0.94
C SER A 56 8.99 10.08 0.34
N ALA A 57 9.25 10.93 1.33
CA ALA A 57 9.90 10.50 2.56
C ALA A 57 8.98 9.59 3.38
N SER A 58 9.55 8.62 4.10
CA SER A 58 8.79 7.75 5.02
C SER A 58 8.11 8.54 6.16
N THR A 59 8.62 9.73 6.47
CA THR A 59 8.07 10.66 7.46
C THR A 59 6.97 11.57 6.91
N ALA A 60 6.74 11.58 5.59
CA ALA A 60 5.76 12.44 4.94
C ALA A 60 4.32 12.11 5.36
N GLY A 61 3.49 13.14 5.46
CA GLY A 61 2.08 13.02 5.83
C GLY A 61 1.31 12.00 4.98
N PRO A 62 1.37 12.09 3.64
CA PRO A 62 0.72 11.14 2.73
C PRO A 62 1.06 9.66 3.00
N ARG A 63 2.36 9.33 3.09
CA ARG A 63 2.84 7.96 3.33
C ARG A 63 2.41 7.45 4.70
N ARG A 64 2.54 8.28 5.74
CA ARG A 64 2.11 7.92 7.10
C ARG A 64 0.59 7.76 7.22
N LEU A 65 -0.17 8.54 6.45
CA LEU A 65 -1.63 8.43 6.41
C LEU A 65 -2.08 7.14 5.70
N LEU A 66 -1.40 6.73 4.61
CA LEU A 66 -1.63 5.42 3.98
C LEU A 66 -1.31 4.28 4.95
N GLN A 67 -0.18 4.34 5.65
CA GLN A 67 0.17 3.34 6.66
C GLN A 67 -0.86 3.30 7.80
N ALA A 68 -1.34 4.46 8.27
CA ALA A 68 -2.38 4.52 9.29
C ALA A 68 -3.71 3.92 8.80
N TRP A 69 -4.07 4.13 7.54
CA TRP A 69 -5.23 3.50 6.90
C TRP A 69 -5.11 1.98 6.89
N ASP A 70 -3.97 1.44 6.44
CA ASP A 70 -3.73 0.00 6.45
C ASP A 70 -3.86 -0.57 7.86
N ASN A 71 -3.19 0.03 8.84
CA ASN A 71 -3.24 -0.42 10.23
C ASN A 71 -4.67 -0.42 10.81
N GLU A 72 -5.47 0.60 10.52
CA GLU A 72 -6.85 0.70 11.00
C GLU A 72 -7.75 -0.37 10.35
N VAL A 73 -7.63 -0.57 9.03
CA VAL A 73 -8.38 -1.63 8.32
C VAL A 73 -7.99 -3.01 8.85
N LEU A 74 -6.68 -3.28 8.97
CA LEU A 74 -6.15 -4.54 9.49
C LEU A 74 -6.63 -4.80 10.92
N LYS A 75 -6.67 -3.77 11.78
CA LYS A 75 -7.17 -3.89 13.14
C LYS A 75 -8.65 -4.30 13.18
N ARG A 76 -9.50 -3.67 12.36
CA ARG A 76 -10.94 -4.02 12.27
C ARG A 76 -11.13 -5.44 11.77
N MET A 77 -10.43 -5.81 10.70
CA MET A 77 -10.51 -7.16 10.15
C MET A 77 -10.06 -8.23 11.15
N LYS A 78 -8.98 -7.99 11.90
CA LYS A 78 -8.53 -8.92 12.96
C LYS A 78 -9.61 -9.12 14.03
N GLN A 79 -10.32 -8.06 14.42
CA GLN A 79 -11.43 -8.15 15.37
C GLN A 79 -12.61 -8.95 14.80
N GLU A 80 -12.98 -8.70 13.54
CA GLU A 80 -14.08 -9.43 12.88
C GLU A 80 -13.78 -10.92 12.69
N TYR A 81 -12.55 -11.27 12.32
CA TYR A 81 -12.14 -12.66 12.11
C TYR A 81 -11.94 -13.44 13.41
N SER A 82 -11.48 -12.78 14.49
CA SER A 82 -11.38 -13.42 15.81
C SER A 82 -12.73 -13.94 16.31
N ASN A 83 -13.84 -13.37 15.84
CA ASN A 83 -15.18 -13.75 16.23
C ASN A 83 -15.79 -14.87 15.36
N LYS A 84 -15.22 -15.18 14.19
CA LYS A 84 -15.86 -16.06 13.21
C LYS A 84 -15.69 -17.57 13.45
N GLY A 85 -14.86 -17.98 14.42
CA GLY A 85 -14.56 -19.40 14.65
C GLY A 85 -13.75 -20.01 13.50
N THR A 86 -12.72 -20.78 13.83
CA THR A 86 -11.83 -21.44 12.87
C THR A 86 -12.46 -22.74 12.36
N GLU A 87 -13.50 -22.64 11.51
CA GLU A 87 -14.06 -23.79 10.80
C GLU A 87 -13.91 -23.62 9.29
N THR A 88 -12.69 -23.83 8.76
CA THR A 88 -12.40 -24.25 7.36
C THR A 88 -10.88 -24.29 7.11
N HIS A 89 -10.46 -24.79 5.94
CA HIS A 89 -9.08 -24.77 5.44
C HIS A 89 -8.42 -23.39 5.60
N ALA A 90 -7.36 -23.31 6.42
CA ALA A 90 -6.67 -22.05 6.75
C ALA A 90 -6.25 -21.23 5.52
N TYR A 91 -5.89 -21.90 4.43
CA TYR A 91 -5.52 -21.26 3.17
C TYR A 91 -6.68 -20.50 2.53
N GLU A 92 -7.86 -21.13 2.43
CA GLU A 92 -9.07 -20.50 1.86
C GLU A 92 -9.52 -19.33 2.73
N SER A 93 -9.47 -19.51 4.06
CA SER A 93 -9.72 -18.43 5.01
C SER A 93 -8.78 -17.24 4.81
N THR A 94 -7.49 -17.50 4.52
CA THR A 94 -6.52 -16.43 4.21
C THR A 94 -6.87 -15.69 2.92
N VAL A 95 -7.26 -16.43 1.88
CA VAL A 95 -7.66 -15.84 0.59
C VAL A 95 -8.90 -14.98 0.76
N ASP A 96 -9.92 -15.47 1.47
CA ASP A 96 -11.13 -14.69 1.74
C ASP A 96 -10.85 -13.45 2.60
N TRP A 97 -9.94 -13.56 3.58
CA TRP A 97 -9.47 -12.41 4.34
C TRP A 97 -8.87 -11.35 3.42
N LEU A 98 -8.01 -11.75 2.47
CA LEU A 98 -7.44 -10.81 1.50
C LEU A 98 -8.48 -10.23 0.54
N CYS A 99 -9.49 -11.00 0.16
CA CYS A 99 -10.63 -10.51 -0.61
C CYS A 99 -11.41 -9.45 0.16
N GLU A 100 -11.70 -9.65 1.46
CA GLU A 100 -12.33 -8.64 2.31
C GLU A 100 -11.46 -7.38 2.43
N ARG A 101 -10.14 -7.54 2.63
CA ARG A 101 -9.22 -6.40 2.65
C ARG A 101 -9.30 -5.59 1.36
N LEU A 102 -9.41 -6.25 0.21
CA LEU A 102 -9.52 -5.60 -1.09
C LEU A 102 -10.81 -4.77 -1.22
N LYS A 103 -11.93 -5.19 -0.60
CA LYS A 103 -13.18 -4.42 -0.57
C LYS A 103 -13.00 -3.08 0.15
N HIS A 104 -12.23 -3.05 1.23
CA HIS A 104 -11.91 -1.81 1.94
C HIS A 104 -11.08 -0.82 1.10
N SER A 105 -10.44 -1.26 0.01
CA SER A 105 -9.73 -0.36 -0.90
C SER A 105 -10.67 0.37 -1.87
N VAL A 106 -11.93 -0.05 -2.02
CA VAL A 106 -12.89 0.53 -2.97
C VAL A 106 -13.28 1.99 -2.64
N PRO A 107 -13.63 2.37 -1.40
CA PRO A 107 -14.01 3.75 -1.08
C PRO A 107 -12.88 4.78 -1.28
N VAL A 108 -11.62 4.31 -1.29
CA VAL A 108 -10.43 5.15 -1.44
C VAL A 108 -9.70 4.91 -2.75
N ARG A 109 -10.31 4.14 -3.67
CA ARG A 109 -9.70 3.67 -4.92
C ARG A 109 -9.08 4.78 -5.76
N SER A 110 -9.81 5.88 -5.94
CA SER A 110 -9.35 7.05 -6.73
C SER A 110 -8.09 7.71 -6.17
N HIS A 111 -7.80 7.48 -4.88
CA HIS A 111 -6.69 8.11 -4.16
C HIS A 111 -5.52 7.15 -3.93
N LEU A 112 -5.70 5.85 -4.17
CA LEU A 112 -4.64 4.86 -3.99
C LEU A 112 -3.55 4.98 -5.05
N LEU A 113 -3.89 5.31 -6.30
CA LEU A 113 -2.89 5.43 -7.36
C LEU A 113 -1.85 6.52 -7.04
N PRO A 114 -2.23 7.77 -6.68
CA PRO A 114 -1.27 8.77 -6.22
C PRO A 114 -0.43 8.31 -5.02
N ALA A 115 -1.04 7.62 -4.06
CA ALA A 115 -0.34 7.12 -2.88
C ALA A 115 0.70 6.03 -3.24
N PHE A 116 0.39 5.15 -4.20
CA PHE A 116 1.33 4.16 -4.72
C PHE A 116 2.45 4.79 -5.53
N THR A 117 2.17 5.85 -6.30
CA THR A 117 3.20 6.64 -6.98
C THR A 117 4.17 7.27 -5.97
N LEU A 118 3.65 7.85 -4.87
CA LEU A 118 4.49 8.37 -3.80
C LEU A 118 5.32 7.26 -3.12
N LEU A 119 4.72 6.10 -2.87
CA LEU A 119 5.48 4.94 -2.37
C LEU A 119 6.61 4.55 -3.33
N ALA A 120 6.35 4.57 -4.64
CA ALA A 120 7.31 4.14 -5.62
C ALA A 120 8.35 5.18 -6.03
N SER A 121 8.17 6.43 -5.63
CA SER A 121 9.17 7.50 -5.87
C SER A 121 10.43 7.37 -5.00
N GLU A 122 10.47 6.38 -4.09
CA GLU A 122 11.63 6.13 -3.25
C GLU A 122 12.81 5.56 -4.06
N PRO A 123 13.99 6.20 -4.05
CA PRO A 123 15.12 5.76 -4.86
C PRO A 123 15.54 4.32 -4.53
N LEU A 124 15.68 3.48 -5.56
CA LEU A 124 16.06 2.06 -5.44
C LEU A 124 17.42 1.85 -4.76
N LEU A 125 18.35 2.77 -5.01
CA LEU A 125 19.69 2.76 -4.45
C LEU A 125 19.80 4.01 -3.58
N GLY A 126 20.11 3.83 -2.29
CA GLY A 126 20.28 4.92 -1.34
C GLY A 126 21.15 6.01 -1.98
N GLN A 127 20.68 7.26 -1.87
CA GLN A 127 21.22 8.42 -2.59
C GLN A 127 22.76 8.38 -2.61
N SER A 128 23.33 7.87 -3.69
CA SER A 128 24.77 7.95 -3.87
C SER A 128 25.06 9.44 -4.05
N PRO A 129 25.98 10.03 -3.28
CA PRO A 129 26.29 11.45 -3.37
C PRO A 129 26.76 11.74 -4.80
N THR A 130 25.84 12.22 -5.63
CA THR A 130 26.10 12.38 -7.06
C THR A 130 26.79 13.73 -7.21
N PHE A 131 28.12 13.72 -7.22
CA PHE A 131 28.99 14.89 -7.31
C PHE A 131 28.97 15.61 -8.68
N ILE A 132 28.05 15.27 -9.60
CA ILE A 132 28.02 15.84 -10.95
C ILE A 132 26.79 16.73 -11.12
N PRO A 133 26.92 18.06 -10.93
CA PRO A 133 25.81 19.02 -10.95
C PRO A 133 25.14 19.22 -12.33
N PHE A 134 25.70 18.67 -13.42
CA PHE A 134 25.26 18.97 -14.78
C PHE A 134 24.33 17.91 -15.43
N LEU A 135 24.13 16.74 -14.80
CA LEU A 135 23.23 15.68 -15.28
C LEU A 135 21.94 15.60 -14.42
N SER A 136 21.40 16.76 -14.03
CA SER A 136 20.43 16.90 -12.93
C SER A 136 18.98 16.45 -13.23
N LYS A 137 18.73 15.77 -14.35
CA LYS A 137 17.41 15.22 -14.69
C LYS A 137 17.53 13.80 -15.21
N THR A 138 18.07 12.90 -14.38
CA THR A 138 17.91 11.48 -14.66
C THR A 138 16.42 11.13 -14.47
N PRO A 139 15.78 10.45 -15.43
CA PRO A 139 14.42 9.98 -15.24
C PRO A 139 14.38 9.09 -14.00
N THR A 140 13.56 9.47 -13.01
CA THR A 140 13.42 8.68 -11.79
C THR A 140 12.65 7.41 -12.15
N ILE A 141 13.35 6.28 -12.20
CA ILE A 141 12.72 4.98 -12.43
C ILE A 141 11.92 4.64 -11.17
N PRO A 142 10.60 4.40 -11.26
CA PRO A 142 9.80 4.02 -10.11
C PRO A 142 10.33 2.75 -9.45
N ASN A 143 10.41 2.76 -8.13
CA ASN A 143 10.76 1.63 -7.30
C ASN A 143 9.49 0.91 -6.82
N PRO A 144 9.13 -0.27 -7.35
CA PRO A 144 7.95 -0.97 -6.88
C PRO A 144 8.15 -1.64 -5.50
N GLY A 145 9.38 -1.69 -5.00
CA GLY A 145 9.75 -2.35 -3.76
C GLY A 145 8.86 -1.96 -2.58
N PRO A 146 8.68 -0.66 -2.26
CA PRO A 146 7.80 -0.24 -1.17
C PRO A 146 6.33 -0.65 -1.33
N VAL A 147 5.80 -0.64 -2.57
CA VAL A 147 4.41 -1.07 -2.84
C VAL A 147 4.27 -2.58 -2.63
N MET A 148 5.23 -3.37 -3.09
CA MET A 148 5.25 -4.82 -2.88
C MET A 148 5.51 -5.20 -1.42
N ALA A 149 6.37 -4.48 -0.72
CA ALA A 149 6.62 -4.67 0.71
C ALA A 149 5.34 -4.47 1.52
N ARG A 150 4.52 -3.46 1.16
CA ARG A 150 3.18 -3.27 1.75
C ARG A 150 2.27 -4.47 1.49
N ALA A 151 2.22 -4.99 0.26
CA ALA A 151 1.41 -6.18 -0.07
C ALA A 151 1.88 -7.43 0.70
N VAL A 152 3.20 -7.61 0.88
CA VAL A 152 3.79 -8.67 1.70
C VAL A 152 3.35 -8.55 3.15
N GLN A 153 3.40 -7.35 3.73
CA GLN A 153 2.96 -7.11 5.10
C GLN A 153 1.48 -7.47 5.28
N ILE A 154 0.61 -7.04 4.35
CA ILE A 154 -0.83 -7.36 4.40
C ILE A 154 -1.08 -8.87 4.29
N ALA A 155 -0.38 -9.57 3.39
CA ALA A 155 -0.48 -11.02 3.26
C ALA A 155 0.02 -11.75 4.52
N GLU A 156 1.10 -11.26 5.14
CA GLU A 156 1.62 -11.79 6.38
C GLU A 156 0.61 -11.64 7.53
N ASP A 157 0.03 -10.45 7.68
CA ASP A 157 -1.05 -10.20 8.65
C ASP A 157 -2.26 -11.13 8.42
N ALA A 158 -2.61 -11.41 7.16
CA ALA A 158 -3.65 -12.37 6.81
C ALA A 158 -3.29 -13.80 7.25
N THR A 159 -2.04 -14.23 6.99
CA THR A 159 -1.58 -15.57 7.40
C THR A 159 -1.59 -15.75 8.92
N PHE A 160 -1.22 -14.72 9.68
CA PHE A 160 -1.29 -14.75 11.14
C PHE A 160 -2.73 -14.74 11.65
N ALA A 161 -3.62 -13.95 11.04
CA ALA A 161 -5.01 -13.85 11.46
C ALA A 161 -5.82 -15.14 11.24
N THR A 162 -5.37 -16.02 10.34
CA THR A 162 -6.09 -17.23 9.92
C THR A 162 -5.36 -18.53 10.26
N ASP A 163 -4.30 -18.43 11.07
CA ASP A 163 -3.47 -19.55 11.53
C ASP A 163 -2.89 -20.41 10.38
N LEU A 164 -2.57 -19.79 9.24
CA LEU A 164 -1.86 -20.47 8.14
C LEU A 164 -0.37 -20.73 8.47
N VAL A 165 0.14 -20.18 9.58
CA VAL A 165 1.57 -20.21 9.97
C VAL A 165 1.96 -21.50 10.70
N THR A 166 1.17 -22.57 10.56
CA THR A 166 1.45 -23.87 11.21
C THR A 166 2.67 -24.58 10.62
N GLU A 167 2.98 -24.35 9.35
CA GLU A 167 4.11 -24.97 8.65
C GLU A 167 5.33 -24.02 8.62
N LYS A 168 6.43 -24.39 9.28
CA LYS A 168 7.71 -23.65 9.16
C LYS A 168 8.53 -24.26 8.02
N GLY A 169 8.88 -23.48 7.00
CA GLY A 169 9.72 -23.95 5.90
C GLY A 169 9.63 -23.13 4.61
N THR A 170 10.24 -23.64 3.54
CA THR A 170 10.19 -23.04 2.19
C THR A 170 8.77 -22.92 1.66
N GLU A 171 7.90 -23.88 2.00
CA GLU A 171 6.49 -23.88 1.61
C GLU A 171 5.74 -22.66 2.16
N TRP A 172 5.99 -22.27 3.42
CA TRP A 172 5.40 -21.07 4.00
C TRP A 172 5.80 -19.81 3.25
N PHE A 173 7.09 -19.67 2.91
CA PHE A 173 7.55 -18.54 2.10
C PHE A 173 6.92 -18.53 0.71
N THR A 174 6.76 -19.70 0.08
CA THR A 174 6.09 -19.83 -1.22
C THR A 174 4.61 -19.42 -1.13
N LYS A 175 3.88 -19.92 -0.13
CA LYS A 175 2.47 -19.56 0.12
C LYS A 175 2.33 -18.06 0.37
N ARG A 176 3.13 -17.49 1.27
CA ARG A 176 3.12 -16.05 1.60
C ARG A 176 3.44 -15.18 0.39
N SER A 177 4.48 -15.53 -0.38
CA SER A 177 4.87 -14.77 -1.58
C SER A 177 3.77 -14.80 -2.64
N ARG A 178 3.13 -15.95 -2.84
CA ARG A 178 1.99 -16.08 -3.76
C ARG A 178 0.80 -15.23 -3.32
N LEU A 179 0.45 -15.25 -2.04
CA LEU A 179 -0.64 -14.44 -1.49
C LEU A 179 -0.36 -12.94 -1.62
N ALA A 180 0.86 -12.51 -1.28
CA ALA A 180 1.30 -11.12 -1.43
C ALA A 180 1.25 -10.64 -2.89
N PHE A 181 1.75 -11.47 -3.82
CA PHE A 181 1.68 -11.18 -5.24
C PHE A 181 0.23 -11.10 -5.73
N SER A 182 -0.59 -12.08 -5.38
CA SER A 182 -2.01 -12.14 -5.77
C SER A 182 -2.78 -10.90 -5.30
N TYR A 183 -2.59 -10.51 -4.03
CA TYR A 183 -3.19 -9.31 -3.45
C TYR A 183 -2.67 -8.04 -4.13
N GLY A 184 -1.34 -7.88 -4.24
CA GLY A 184 -0.73 -6.70 -4.84
C GLY A 184 -1.15 -6.49 -6.29
N THR A 185 -1.19 -7.56 -7.09
CA THR A 185 -1.66 -7.52 -8.48
C THR A 185 -3.15 -7.17 -8.57
N ALA A 186 -3.99 -7.78 -7.73
CA ALA A 186 -5.44 -7.50 -7.74
C ALA A 186 -5.75 -6.06 -7.31
N GLU A 187 -5.10 -5.55 -6.26
CA GLU A 187 -5.25 -4.17 -5.80
C GLU A 187 -4.73 -3.17 -6.84
N LEU A 188 -3.57 -3.46 -7.47
CA LEU A 188 -3.05 -2.62 -8.53
C LEU A 188 -3.98 -2.61 -9.75
N ALA A 189 -4.53 -3.77 -10.16
CA ALA A 189 -5.48 -3.85 -11.26
C ALA A 189 -6.75 -3.05 -10.95
N LEU A 190 -7.29 -3.19 -9.73
CA LEU A 190 -8.42 -2.40 -9.25
C LEU A 190 -8.13 -0.91 -9.36
N VAL A 191 -6.97 -0.46 -8.90
CA VAL A 191 -6.60 0.96 -8.85
C VAL A 191 -6.27 1.55 -10.23
N THR A 192 -5.70 0.76 -11.14
CA THR A 192 -5.22 1.24 -12.46
C THR A 192 -6.24 1.15 -13.58
N GLN A 193 -7.24 0.25 -13.48
CA GLN A 193 -8.22 0.03 -14.54
C GLN A 193 -9.60 0.57 -14.11
N PRO A 194 -10.05 1.76 -14.54
CA PRO A 194 -11.31 2.36 -14.07
C PRO A 194 -12.54 1.47 -14.28
N SER A 195 -12.55 0.67 -15.35
CA SER A 195 -13.63 -0.26 -15.69
C SER A 195 -13.67 -1.52 -14.84
N MET A 196 -12.60 -1.81 -14.08
CA MET A 196 -12.54 -3.02 -13.25
C MET A 196 -13.48 -2.90 -12.05
N THR A 197 -14.38 -3.88 -11.91
CA THR A 197 -15.29 -3.97 -10.77
C THR A 197 -14.60 -4.60 -9.56
N GLN A 198 -15.16 -4.39 -8.37
CA GLN A 198 -14.69 -5.02 -7.13
C GLN A 198 -14.69 -6.55 -7.26
N GLU A 199 -15.76 -7.13 -7.82
CA GLU A 199 -15.89 -8.59 -8.01
C GLU A 199 -14.83 -9.14 -8.98
N GLN A 200 -14.53 -8.42 -10.06
CA GLN A 200 -13.47 -8.81 -10.99
C GLN A 200 -12.10 -8.82 -10.31
N ALA A 201 -11.81 -7.84 -9.45
CA ALA A 201 -10.57 -7.79 -8.68
C ALA A 201 -10.47 -8.93 -7.66
N ILE A 202 -11.57 -9.26 -6.98
CA ILE A 202 -11.66 -10.42 -6.07
C ILE A 202 -11.44 -11.73 -6.82
N ASN A 203 -12.09 -11.91 -7.98
CA ASN A 203 -11.94 -13.10 -8.80
C ASN A 203 -10.52 -13.24 -9.34
N LEU A 204 -9.87 -12.13 -9.71
CA LEU A 204 -8.47 -12.11 -10.10
C LEU A 204 -7.56 -12.57 -8.95
N LEU A 205 -7.78 -12.05 -7.74
CA LEU A 205 -7.03 -12.44 -6.55
C LEU A 205 -7.16 -13.95 -6.30
N ARG A 206 -8.39 -14.48 -6.25
CA ARG A 206 -8.66 -15.90 -6.01
C ARG A 206 -7.97 -16.79 -7.03
N ARG A 207 -8.08 -16.44 -8.32
CA ARG A 207 -7.42 -17.18 -9.41
C ARG A 207 -5.90 -17.18 -9.24
N LEU A 208 -5.28 -16.02 -8.98
CA LEU A 208 -3.83 -15.93 -8.79
C LEU A 208 -3.35 -16.70 -7.55
N ALA A 209 -4.15 -16.73 -6.48
CA ALA A 209 -3.84 -17.46 -5.26
C ALA A 209 -3.90 -18.99 -5.47
N THR A 210 -4.87 -19.49 -6.23
CA THR A 210 -5.06 -20.94 -6.43
C THR A 210 -4.22 -21.51 -7.57
N THR A 211 -3.79 -20.70 -8.55
CA THR A 211 -3.03 -21.19 -9.71
C THR A 211 -1.69 -21.80 -9.27
N PRO A 212 -1.47 -23.12 -9.46
CA PRO A 212 -0.18 -23.75 -9.25
C PRO A 212 0.84 -23.17 -10.24
N GLY A 213 2.09 -22.96 -9.83
CA GLY A 213 3.12 -22.47 -10.74
C GLY A 213 3.18 -20.94 -10.93
N ALA A 214 2.32 -20.14 -10.30
CA ALA A 214 2.55 -18.69 -10.22
C ALA A 214 3.91 -18.36 -9.54
N TYR A 215 4.36 -19.25 -8.65
CA TYR A 215 5.71 -19.21 -8.07
C TYR A 215 6.80 -19.64 -9.05
N GLU A 216 6.58 -20.66 -9.89
CA GLU A 216 7.49 -21.03 -10.99
C GLU A 216 7.66 -19.86 -11.95
N PHE A 217 6.55 -19.18 -12.27
CA PHE A 217 6.55 -17.92 -13.01
C PHE A 217 7.46 -16.92 -12.31
N LEU A 218 7.19 -16.54 -11.04
CA LEU A 218 7.99 -15.61 -10.23
C LEU A 218 9.47 -16.00 -10.10
N ARG A 219 9.79 -17.30 -9.98
CA ARG A 219 11.15 -17.83 -9.83
C ARG A 219 11.92 -17.74 -11.15
N GLN A 220 11.33 -18.17 -12.27
CA GLN A 220 11.85 -17.89 -13.62
C GLN A 220 11.91 -16.37 -13.88
N HIS A 221 11.05 -15.61 -13.21
CA HIS A 221 10.88 -14.18 -13.35
C HIS A 221 11.66 -13.33 -12.35
N THR A 222 12.56 -13.91 -11.56
CA THR A 222 13.52 -13.12 -10.78
C THR A 222 14.53 -12.39 -11.68
N GLN A 223 14.87 -12.96 -12.84
CA GLN A 223 15.52 -12.22 -13.95
C GLN A 223 14.58 -11.19 -14.58
N SER A 224 13.27 -11.43 -14.49
CA SER A 224 12.20 -10.57 -14.97
C SER A 224 11.75 -9.52 -13.93
N LEU A 225 12.31 -9.40 -12.72
CA LEU A 225 12.03 -8.21 -11.90
C LEU A 225 12.37 -6.94 -12.67
N ARG A 226 13.38 -7.01 -13.54
CA ARG A 226 13.62 -6.03 -14.61
C ARG A 226 12.49 -5.95 -15.62
N LEU A 227 11.96 -7.07 -16.13
CA LEU A 227 10.85 -7.09 -17.10
C LEU A 227 9.49 -6.73 -16.48
N TRP A 228 9.26 -6.91 -15.18
CA TRP A 228 8.09 -6.49 -14.42
C TRP A 228 8.24 -5.01 -14.05
N VAL A 229 9.45 -4.53 -13.77
CA VAL A 229 9.78 -3.10 -13.80
C VAL A 229 9.66 -2.55 -15.23
N GLU A 230 9.89 -3.33 -16.28
CA GLU A 230 9.74 -2.89 -17.67
C GLU A 230 8.27 -2.93 -18.13
N TRP A 231 7.48 -3.91 -17.70
CA TRP A 231 6.05 -4.06 -18.00
C TRP A 231 5.18 -3.22 -17.08
N GLY A 232 5.38 -3.37 -15.76
CA GLY A 232 4.79 -2.54 -14.73
C GLY A 232 5.28 -1.11 -14.87
N GLY A 233 6.56 -0.86 -15.18
CA GLY A 233 7.06 0.48 -15.46
C GLY A 233 6.58 1.03 -16.80
N ARG A 234 6.40 0.26 -17.88
CA ARG A 234 5.75 0.77 -19.11
C ARG A 234 4.27 1.04 -18.92
N GLY A 235 3.56 0.19 -18.17
CA GLY A 235 2.17 0.41 -17.79
C GLY A 235 2.02 1.64 -16.89
N TRP A 236 2.91 1.79 -15.90
CA TRP A 236 2.95 2.95 -15.02
C TRP A 236 3.44 4.21 -15.73
N LEU A 237 4.41 4.11 -16.64
CA LEU A 237 4.85 5.22 -17.50
C LEU A 237 3.71 5.67 -18.42
N GLY A 238 2.93 4.74 -18.97
CA GLY A 238 1.73 5.08 -19.74
C GLY A 238 0.71 5.82 -18.89
N ILE A 239 0.49 5.37 -17.66
CA ILE A 239 -0.43 6.01 -16.71
C ILE A 239 0.10 7.38 -16.25
N LEU A 240 1.36 7.49 -15.84
CA LEU A 240 2.00 8.75 -15.43
C LEU A 240 2.00 9.77 -16.58
N ARG A 241 2.37 9.33 -17.79
CA ARG A 241 2.34 10.16 -19.00
C ARG A 241 0.91 10.61 -19.34
N SER A 242 -0.10 9.77 -19.10
CA SER A 242 -1.52 10.14 -19.29
C SER A 242 -2.04 11.11 -18.22
N LEU A 243 -1.39 11.17 -17.05
CA LEU A 243 -1.69 12.10 -15.95
C LEU A 243 -0.91 13.42 -16.06
N GLY A 244 -0.09 13.60 -17.09
CA GLY A 244 0.72 14.82 -17.29
C GLY A 244 1.89 14.96 -16.31
N LEU A 245 2.31 13.84 -15.70
CA LEU A 245 3.54 13.71 -14.90
C LEU A 245 4.65 13.10 -15.77
#